data_AF-A0A2M9B930-F1
#
_entry.id   AF-A0A2M9B930-F1
#
_cell.length_a   1.000
_cell.length_b   1.000
_cell.length_c   1.000
_cell.angle_alpha   90.00
_cell.angle_beta   90.00
_cell.angle_gamma   90.00
#
_symmetry.space_group_name_H-M   'P 1'
#
loop_
_entity.id
_entity.type
_entity.pdbx_description
1 polymer ?
#
loop_
_entity_poly.entity_id
_entity_poly.type
_entity_poly.pdbx_seq_one_letter_code
_entity_poly.pdbx_strand_id
1 'polypeptide(L)'
;MPIHLRPFNWRLFASHCLAIPLLILGGQQLQIIRFASLTEIYQRAGAEAMIKASGQPASIVITSMQAGPLYAWGAAILLGCCLSALVVWHRGESRLLPVLLLGAALVSSWTHYYQSQPINRLLAYLRWPLEAWPVEVRLAVVGGALVLLGLLPFLLTWRRPHGAHV
;
A
#
# COMPACT_ATOMS: atom_id res chain seq x y z
N MET A 1 -34.52 -0.89 20.05
CA MET A 1 -33.74 0.35 20.20
C MET A 1 -33.55 0.95 18.82
N PRO A 2 -34.01 2.18 18.53
CA PRO A 2 -33.74 2.81 17.26
C PRO A 2 -32.22 3.03 17.14
N ILE A 3 -31.61 2.40 16.13
CA ILE A 3 -30.21 2.60 15.79
C ILE A 3 -30.12 3.97 15.14
N HIS A 4 -29.86 5.02 15.92
CA HIS A 4 -29.52 6.32 15.36
C HIS A 4 -28.14 6.22 14.71
N LEU A 5 -28.13 6.12 13.38
CA LEU A 5 -26.92 6.18 12.57
C LEU A 5 -26.38 7.61 12.65
N ARG A 6 -25.17 7.78 13.16
CA ARG A 6 -24.46 9.05 13.08
C ARG A 6 -24.28 9.46 11.61
N PRO A 7 -24.35 10.76 11.29
CA PRO A 7 -24.15 11.24 9.92
C PRO A 7 -22.78 10.77 9.40
N PHE A 8 -22.76 10.33 8.15
CA PHE A 8 -21.56 9.79 7.54
C PHE A 8 -20.50 10.87 7.31
N ASN A 9 -19.30 10.68 7.85
CA ASN A 9 -18.20 11.62 7.69
C ASN A 9 -17.44 11.37 6.38
N TRP A 10 -17.89 12.00 5.28
CA TRP A 10 -17.32 11.82 3.94
C TRP A 10 -15.84 12.22 3.85
N ARG A 11 -15.41 13.20 4.66
CA ARG A 11 -14.00 13.64 4.70
C ARG A 11 -13.09 12.55 5.26
N LEU A 12 -13.56 11.90 6.33
CA LEU A 12 -12.85 10.79 6.95
C LEU A 12 -12.80 9.60 6.00
N PHE A 13 -13.92 9.27 5.35
CA PHE A 13 -13.94 8.24 4.33
C PHE A 13 -12.97 8.52 3.18
N ALA A 14 -13.00 9.73 2.61
CA ALA A 14 -12.10 10.12 1.51
C ALA A 14 -10.62 10.01 1.90
N SER A 15 -10.23 10.44 3.10
CA SER A 15 -8.84 10.34 3.56
C SER A 15 -8.38 8.89 3.71
N HIS A 16 -9.26 8.00 4.18
CA HIS A 16 -8.95 6.58 4.32
C HIS A 16 -8.96 5.86 2.96
N CYS A 17 -9.80 6.31 2.01
CA CYS A 17 -9.76 5.82 0.63
C CYS A 17 -8.44 6.16 -0.07
N LEU A 18 -7.84 7.33 0.21
CA LEU A 18 -6.51 7.68 -0.31
C LEU A 18 -5.38 6.93 0.40
N ALA A 19 -5.59 6.54 1.65
CA ALA A 19 -4.61 5.81 2.45
C ALA A 19 -4.32 4.42 1.87
N ILE A 20 -5.35 3.71 1.42
CA ILE A 20 -5.22 2.32 0.96
C ILE A 20 -4.31 2.19 -0.28
N PRO A 21 -4.46 2.98 -1.36
CA PRO A 21 -3.52 2.99 -2.47
C PRO A 21 -2.08 3.30 -2.05
N LEU A 22 -1.87 4.23 -1.11
CA LEU A 22 -0.53 4.56 -0.60
C LEU A 22 0.10 3.37 0.15
N LEU A 23 -0.69 2.69 1.00
CA LEU A 23 -0.25 1.47 1.68
C LEU A 23 0.07 0.34 0.71
N ILE A 24 -0.75 0.16 -0.35
CA ILE A 24 -0.51 -0.83 -1.39
C ILE A 24 0.80 -0.53 -2.12
N LEU A 25 0.98 0.71 -2.60
CA LEU A 25 2.17 1.11 -3.33
C LEU A 25 3.40 0.99 -2.44
N GLY A 26 3.34 1.48 -1.20
CA GLY A 26 4.44 1.38 -0.24
C GLY A 26 4.79 -0.08 0.09
N GLY A 27 3.81 -0.93 0.35
CA GLY A 27 4.00 -2.36 0.58
C GLY A 27 4.62 -3.08 -0.61
N GLN A 28 4.22 -2.74 -1.84
CA GLN A 28 4.82 -3.26 -3.06
C GLN A 28 6.29 -2.86 -3.18
N GLN A 29 6.63 -1.58 -2.96
CA GLN A 29 8.02 -1.13 -2.97
C GLN A 29 8.88 -1.93 -1.97
N LEU A 30 8.38 -2.12 -0.75
CA LEU A 30 9.08 -2.83 0.32
C LEU A 30 9.24 -4.32 0.02
N GLN A 31 8.26 -4.97 -0.62
CA GLN A 31 8.39 -6.37 -1.06
C GLN A 31 9.42 -6.53 -2.19
N ILE A 32 9.47 -5.57 -3.13
CA ILE A 32 10.42 -5.61 -4.26
C ILE A 32 11.87 -5.52 -3.77
N ILE A 33 12.14 -4.95 -2.59
CA ILE A 33 13.49 -4.95 -1.98
C ILE A 33 14.09 -6.36 -1.93
N ARG A 34 13.29 -7.38 -1.60
CA ARG A 34 13.74 -8.78 -1.53
C ARG A 34 14.26 -9.31 -2.87
N PHE A 35 13.87 -8.67 -3.96
CA PHE A 35 14.24 -9.02 -5.32
C PHE A 35 15.14 -7.96 -5.96
N ALA A 36 15.58 -6.93 -5.23
CA ALA A 36 16.29 -5.79 -5.81
C ALA A 36 17.60 -6.22 -6.50
N SER A 37 18.39 -7.08 -5.86
CA SER A 37 19.61 -7.66 -6.42
C SER A 37 19.34 -8.49 -7.68
N LEU A 38 18.29 -9.33 -7.68
CA LEU A 38 17.87 -10.09 -8.86
C LEU A 38 17.37 -9.18 -9.98
N THR A 39 16.69 -8.09 -9.63
CA THR A 39 16.20 -7.10 -10.60
C THR A 39 17.35 -6.34 -11.23
N GLU A 40 18.39 -6.02 -10.46
CA GLU A 40 19.61 -5.37 -10.96
C GLU A 40 20.41 -6.30 -11.88
N ILE A 41 20.53 -7.59 -11.51
CA ILE A 41 21.16 -8.61 -12.36
C ILE A 41 20.37 -8.77 -13.67
N TYR A 42 19.04 -8.81 -13.59
CA TYR A 42 18.18 -8.85 -14.78
C TYR A 42 18.39 -7.64 -15.69
N GLN A 43 18.48 -6.43 -15.13
CA GLN A 43 18.71 -5.21 -15.91
C GLN A 43 20.09 -5.18 -16.58
N ARG A 44 21.13 -5.73 -15.95
CA ARG A 44 22.51 -5.70 -16.46
C ARG A 44 22.82 -6.86 -17.41
N ALA A 45 22.31 -8.04 -17.12
CA ALA A 45 22.75 -9.30 -17.74
C ALA A 45 21.59 -10.19 -18.23
N GLY A 46 20.33 -9.73 -18.11
CA GLY A 46 19.16 -10.42 -18.64
C GLY A 46 18.65 -11.58 -17.76
N ALA A 47 17.63 -12.26 -18.27
CA ALA A 47 16.89 -13.30 -17.53
C ALA A 47 17.75 -14.51 -17.15
N GLU A 48 18.64 -14.97 -18.03
CA GLU A 48 19.47 -16.16 -17.78
C GLU A 48 20.43 -15.94 -16.60
N ALA A 49 21.04 -14.76 -16.53
CA ALA A 49 21.94 -14.39 -15.43
C ALA A 49 21.19 -14.30 -14.09
N MET A 50 19.97 -13.76 -14.10
CA MET A 50 19.11 -13.69 -12.92
C MET A 50 18.75 -15.10 -12.41
N ILE A 51 18.35 -16.02 -13.29
CA ILE A 51 17.98 -17.40 -12.94
C ILE A 51 19.20 -18.16 -12.40
N LYS A 52 20.37 -17.97 -13.02
CA LYS A 52 21.61 -18.60 -12.54
C LYS A 52 22.02 -18.07 -11.15
N ALA A 53 21.85 -16.77 -10.91
CA ALA A 53 22.19 -16.13 -9.64
C ALA A 53 21.21 -16.47 -8.49
N SER A 54 19.94 -16.76 -8.79
CA SER A 54 18.96 -17.13 -7.78
C SER A 54 19.19 -18.53 -7.19
N GLY A 55 19.88 -19.41 -7.92
CA GLY A 55 20.06 -20.82 -7.55
C GLY A 55 18.76 -21.63 -7.52
N GLN A 56 17.65 -21.07 -8.05
CA GLN A 56 16.32 -21.66 -8.03
C GLN A 56 15.77 -21.88 -9.44
N PRO A 57 14.83 -22.83 -9.63
CA PRO A 57 14.10 -22.97 -10.88
C PRO A 57 13.46 -21.64 -11.31
N ALA A 58 13.54 -21.33 -12.60
CA ALA A 58 13.00 -20.09 -13.17
C ALA A 58 11.50 -19.89 -12.81
N SER A 59 10.73 -20.98 -12.75
CA SER A 59 9.33 -20.95 -12.34
C SER A 59 9.16 -20.38 -10.93
N ILE A 60 9.96 -20.80 -9.95
CA ILE A 60 9.85 -20.32 -8.56
C ILE A 60 10.21 -18.85 -8.46
N VAL A 61 11.24 -18.40 -9.17
CA VAL A 61 11.65 -16.98 -9.19
C VAL A 61 10.56 -16.11 -9.82
N ILE A 62 10.01 -16.53 -10.95
CA ILE A 62 8.95 -15.78 -11.64
C ILE A 62 7.67 -15.78 -10.81
N THR A 63 7.26 -16.93 -10.27
CA THR A 63 6.05 -17.04 -9.45
C THR A 63 6.18 -16.21 -8.18
N SER A 64 7.34 -16.20 -7.52
CA SER A 64 7.56 -15.36 -6.33
C SER A 64 7.56 -13.87 -6.65
N MET A 65 8.13 -13.45 -7.77
CA MET A 65 8.07 -12.07 -8.25
C MET A 65 6.65 -11.63 -8.62
N GLN A 66 5.82 -12.54 -9.15
CA GLN A 66 4.41 -12.26 -9.48
C GLN A 66 3.49 -12.31 -8.25
N ALA A 67 3.73 -13.23 -7.32
CA ALA A 67 2.91 -13.41 -6.14
C ALA A 67 3.20 -12.38 -5.04
N GLY A 68 4.44 -11.89 -4.94
CA GLY A 68 4.83 -10.86 -3.97
C GLY A 68 3.92 -9.61 -3.98
N PRO A 69 3.67 -8.99 -5.14
CA PRO A 69 2.72 -7.88 -5.27
C PRO A 69 1.28 -8.21 -4.85
N LEU A 70 0.81 -9.44 -5.09
CA LEU A 70 -0.52 -9.91 -4.66
C LEU A 70 -0.60 -10.02 -3.14
N TYR A 71 0.43 -10.56 -2.48
CA TYR A 71 0.49 -10.62 -1.02
C TYR A 71 0.60 -9.24 -0.38
N ALA A 72 1.42 -8.34 -0.96
CA ALA A 72 1.53 -6.95 -0.51
C ALA A 72 0.18 -6.24 -0.55
N TRP A 73 -0.57 -6.46 -1.62
CA TRP A 73 -1.90 -5.91 -1.81
C TRP A 73 -2.90 -6.44 -0.77
N GLY A 74 -2.98 -7.76 -0.61
CA GLY A 74 -3.87 -8.38 0.38
C GLY A 74 -3.55 -7.91 1.80
N ALA A 75 -2.26 -7.84 2.16
CA ALA A 75 -1.82 -7.34 3.45
C ALA A 75 -2.19 -5.86 3.66
N ALA A 76 -2.03 -4.99 2.66
CA ALA A 76 -2.36 -3.58 2.75
C ALA A 76 -3.88 -3.35 2.95
N ILE A 77 -4.73 -4.14 2.28
CA ILE A 77 -6.18 -4.07 2.45
C ILE A 77 -6.59 -4.55 3.83
N LEU A 78 -6.08 -5.70 4.27
CA LEU A 78 -6.38 -6.23 5.60
C LEU A 78 -5.94 -5.24 6.67
N LEU A 79 -4.73 -4.69 6.56
CA LEU A 79 -4.23 -3.67 7.48
C LEU A 79 -5.11 -2.42 7.47
N GLY A 80 -5.47 -1.91 6.29
CA GLY A 80 -6.36 -0.76 6.15
C GLY A 80 -7.75 -1.00 6.76
N CYS A 81 -8.33 -2.18 6.56
CA CYS A 81 -9.62 -2.57 7.14
C CYS A 81 -9.52 -2.70 8.66
N CYS A 82 -8.48 -3.34 9.18
CA CYS A 82 -8.24 -3.48 10.62
C CYS A 82 -8.07 -2.11 11.29
N LEU A 83 -7.25 -1.23 10.71
CA LEU A 83 -7.07 0.13 11.23
C LEU A 83 -8.36 0.95 11.16
N SER A 84 -9.14 0.81 10.10
CA SER A 84 -10.45 1.46 9.97
C SER A 84 -11.45 0.97 11.03
N ALA A 85 -11.49 -0.35 11.26
CA ALA A 85 -12.34 -0.95 12.28
C ALA A 85 -11.95 -0.47 13.68
N LEU A 86 -10.64 -0.39 13.96
CA LEU A 86 -10.12 0.18 15.20
C LEU A 86 -10.52 1.65 15.37
N VAL A 87 -10.38 2.48 14.33
CA VAL A 87 -10.79 3.89 14.35
C VAL A 87 -12.29 4.02 14.60
N VAL A 88 -13.12 3.22 13.93
CA VAL A 88 -14.58 3.20 14.13
C VAL A 88 -14.95 2.76 15.54
N TRP A 89 -14.29 1.73 16.07
CA TRP A 89 -14.50 1.27 17.45
C TRP A 89 -14.16 2.38 18.44
N HIS A 90 -12.96 2.97 18.32
CA HIS A 90 -12.46 4.00 19.23
C HIS A 90 -13.30 5.29 19.19
N ARG A 91 -13.82 5.67 18.02
CA ARG A 91 -14.61 6.88 17.85
C ARG A 91 -16.12 6.67 17.83
N GLY A 92 -16.64 5.46 17.99
CA GLY A 92 -18.08 5.21 17.81
C GLY A 92 -18.65 5.83 16.52
N GLU A 93 -17.83 5.87 15.46
CA GLU A 93 -18.22 6.38 14.14
C GLU A 93 -19.13 5.36 13.45
N SER A 94 -19.68 5.71 12.29
CA SER A 94 -20.53 4.79 11.55
C SER A 94 -19.80 3.48 11.22
N ARG A 95 -20.40 2.34 11.62
CA ARG A 95 -19.93 0.99 11.29
C ARG A 95 -19.86 0.71 9.78
N LEU A 96 -20.46 1.58 8.97
CA LEU A 96 -20.42 1.50 7.50
C LEU A 96 -19.04 1.89 6.93
N LEU A 97 -18.21 2.63 7.66
CA LEU A 97 -16.90 3.08 7.17
C LEU A 97 -15.95 1.94 6.77
N PRO A 98 -15.69 0.91 7.60
CA PRO A 98 -14.84 -0.22 7.21
C PRO A 98 -15.42 -1.01 6.04
N VAL A 99 -16.75 -1.15 5.95
CA VAL A 99 -17.42 -1.84 4.84
C VAL A 99 -17.24 -1.09 3.53
N LEU A 100 -17.41 0.24 3.55
CA LEU A 100 -17.21 1.07 2.36
C LEU A 100 -15.74 1.14 1.97
N LEU A 101 -14.80 1.12 2.93
CA LEU A 101 -13.37 1.07 2.65
C LEU A 101 -12.96 -0.27 2.04
N LEU A 102 -13.53 -1.38 2.52
CA LEU A 102 -13.35 -2.68 1.89
C LEU A 102 -13.89 -2.67 0.45
N GLY A 103 -15.09 -2.14 0.23
CA GLY A 103 -15.67 -2.01 -1.11
C GLY A 103 -14.81 -1.16 -2.04
N ALA A 104 -14.37 0.01 -1.58
CA ALA A 104 -13.48 0.89 -2.34
C ALA A 104 -12.13 0.22 -2.65
N ALA A 105 -11.56 -0.50 -1.69
CA ALA A 105 -10.32 -1.24 -1.87
C ALA A 105 -10.45 -2.34 -2.92
N LEU A 106 -11.55 -3.11 -2.90
CA LEU A 106 -11.84 -4.14 -3.90
C LEU A 106 -12.03 -3.54 -5.30
N VAL A 107 -12.77 -2.44 -5.42
CA VAL A 107 -12.96 -1.74 -6.71
C VAL A 107 -11.64 -1.18 -7.23
N SER A 108 -10.82 -0.59 -6.36
CA SER A 108 -9.48 -0.09 -6.73
C SER A 108 -8.54 -1.21 -7.20
N SER A 109 -8.75 -2.44 -6.71
CA SER A 109 -8.00 -3.60 -7.17
C SER A 109 -8.43 -4.08 -8.54
N TRP A 110 -9.74 -4.15 -8.79
CA TRP A 110 -10.26 -4.57 -10.09
C TRP A 110 -9.74 -3.66 -11.21
N THR A 111 -9.64 -2.37 -10.93
CA THR A 111 -9.17 -1.39 -11.91
C THR A 111 -7.67 -1.46 -12.20
N HIS A 112 -6.91 -2.34 -11.53
CA HIS A 112 -5.46 -2.48 -11.65
C HIS A 112 -4.73 -1.12 -11.61
N TYR A 113 -5.24 -0.18 -10.81
CA TYR A 113 -4.78 1.20 -10.82
C TYR A 113 -3.26 1.29 -10.61
N TYR A 114 -2.69 0.45 -9.74
CA TYR A 114 -1.25 0.32 -9.48
C TYR A 114 -0.39 0.05 -10.73
N GLN A 115 -0.94 -0.52 -11.80
CA GLN A 115 -0.24 -0.77 -13.07
C GLN A 115 -0.35 0.40 -14.04
N SER A 116 -1.15 1.42 -13.72
CA SER A 116 -1.37 2.55 -14.61
C SER A 116 -0.08 3.35 -14.85
N GLN A 117 0.10 3.82 -16.09
CA GLN A 117 1.21 4.70 -16.46
C GLN A 117 1.41 5.91 -15.52
N PRO A 118 0.38 6.66 -15.11
CA PRO A 118 0.58 7.82 -14.24
C PRO A 118 1.22 7.45 -12.90
N ILE A 119 0.85 6.33 -12.30
CA ILE A 119 1.48 5.87 -11.04
C ILE A 119 2.92 5.45 -11.27
N ASN A 120 3.19 4.71 -12.35
CA ASN A 120 4.56 4.32 -12.67
C ASN A 120 5.46 5.53 -12.90
N ARG A 121 4.95 6.58 -13.57
CA ARG A 121 5.66 7.86 -13.73
C ARG A 121 5.85 8.58 -12.39
N LEU A 122 4.83 8.60 -11.53
CA LEU A 122 4.93 9.19 -10.19
C LEU A 122 6.00 8.48 -9.35
N LEU A 123 5.99 7.15 -9.33
CA LEU A 123 7.00 6.36 -8.62
C LEU A 123 8.40 6.58 -9.19
N ALA A 124 8.54 6.67 -10.52
CA ALA A 124 9.82 6.99 -11.14
C ALA A 124 10.31 8.39 -10.72
N TYR A 125 9.42 9.39 -10.73
CA TYR A 125 9.71 10.75 -10.29
C TYR A 125 10.13 10.80 -8.80
N LEU A 126 9.44 10.07 -7.92
CA LEU A 126 9.79 10.01 -6.50
C LEU A 126 11.16 9.36 -6.25
N ARG A 127 11.57 8.43 -7.12
CA ARG A 127 12.86 7.73 -7.03
C ARG A 127 14.00 8.46 -7.77
N TRP A 128 13.69 9.44 -8.62
CA TRP A 128 14.66 10.22 -9.41
C TRP A 128 15.73 10.93 -8.55
N PRO A 129 15.40 11.65 -7.46
CA PRO A 129 16.42 12.31 -6.64
C PRO A 129 17.36 11.35 -5.90
N LEU A 130 17.07 10.05 -5.92
CA LEU A 130 17.83 9.01 -5.23
C LEU A 130 18.60 8.10 -6.21
N GLU A 131 18.76 8.48 -7.48
CA GLU A 131 19.39 7.63 -8.50
C GLU A 131 20.82 7.20 -8.17
N ALA A 132 21.58 8.02 -7.44
CA ALA A 132 22.93 7.70 -7.00
C ALA A 132 22.97 6.60 -5.91
N TRP A 133 21.83 6.23 -5.33
CA TRP A 133 21.75 5.29 -4.23
C TRP A 133 21.43 3.87 -4.72
N PRO A 134 21.84 2.82 -3.97
CA PRO A 134 21.48 1.44 -4.31
C PRO A 134 19.96 1.28 -4.43
N VAL A 135 19.52 0.43 -5.38
CA VAL A 135 18.09 0.20 -5.67
C VAL A 135 17.31 -0.18 -4.41
N GLU A 136 17.88 -1.00 -3.55
CA GLU A 136 17.31 -1.39 -2.25
C GLU A 136 16.96 -0.19 -1.38
N VAL A 137 17.89 0.77 -1.25
CA VAL A 137 17.70 1.95 -0.41
C VAL A 137 16.64 2.87 -1.02
N ARG A 138 16.63 3.03 -2.34
CA ARG A 138 15.60 3.81 -3.05
C ARG A 138 14.20 3.25 -2.80
N LEU A 139 14.05 1.93 -2.93
CA LEU A 139 12.79 1.21 -2.68
C LEU A 139 12.38 1.31 -1.21
N ALA A 140 13.33 1.19 -0.27
CA ALA A 140 13.08 1.31 1.16
C ALA A 140 12.59 2.71 1.56
N VAL A 141 13.26 3.76 1.08
CA VAL A 141 12.92 5.15 1.40
C VAL A 141 11.56 5.52 0.80
N VAL A 142 11.36 5.28 -0.49
CA VAL A 142 10.08 5.61 -1.15
C VAL A 142 8.95 4.74 -0.62
N GLY A 143 9.19 3.43 -0.45
CA GLY A 143 8.23 2.49 0.11
C GLY A 143 7.81 2.86 1.53
N GLY A 144 8.78 3.12 2.40
CA GLY A 144 8.54 3.54 3.78
C GLY A 144 7.79 4.87 3.87
N ALA A 145 8.16 5.86 3.06
CA ALA A 145 7.46 7.14 3.00
C ALA A 145 6.00 6.97 2.58
N LEU A 146 5.72 6.15 1.56
CA LEU A 146 4.35 5.87 1.12
C LEU A 146 3.54 5.15 2.20
N VAL A 147 4.13 4.18 2.91
CA VAL A 147 3.46 3.52 4.05
C VAL A 147 3.16 4.54 5.16
N LEU A 148 4.10 5.39 5.54
CA LEU A 148 3.89 6.41 6.57
C LEU A 148 2.79 7.40 6.17
N LEU A 149 2.78 7.87 4.92
CA LEU A 149 1.72 8.72 4.37
C LEU A 149 0.36 7.99 4.35
N GLY A 150 0.35 6.69 4.07
CA GLY A 150 -0.85 5.86 4.15
C GLY A 150 -1.35 5.65 5.59
N LEU A 151 -0.46 5.61 6.59
CA LEU A 151 -0.84 5.45 8.00
C LEU A 151 -1.31 6.77 8.65
N LEU A 152 -0.85 7.92 8.13
CA LEU A 152 -1.15 9.25 8.66
C LEU A 152 -2.65 9.52 8.88
N PRO A 153 -3.55 9.24 7.91
CA PRO A 153 -4.98 9.40 8.12
C PRO A 153 -5.49 8.64 9.34
N PHE A 154 -5.08 7.39 9.53
CA PHE A 154 -5.47 6.56 10.67
C PHE A 154 -4.92 7.09 12.00
N LEU A 155 -3.67 7.57 12.02
CA LEU A 155 -3.05 8.13 13.22
C LEU A 155 -3.69 9.45 13.63
N LEU A 156 -3.98 10.33 12.67
CA LEU A 156 -4.65 11.61 12.90
C LEU A 156 -6.10 11.41 13.34
N THR A 157 -6.79 10.42 12.78
CA THR A 157 -8.13 10.04 13.22
C THR A 157 -8.12 9.23 14.51
N TRP A 158 -7.02 8.61 14.90
CA TRP A 158 -6.90 8.06 16.25
C TRP A 158 -6.77 9.16 17.30
N ARG A 159 -5.94 10.18 17.04
CA ARG A 159 -5.50 11.16 18.07
C ARG A 159 -6.56 12.16 18.52
N ARG A 160 -7.60 12.50 17.73
CA ARG A 160 -8.66 13.41 18.26
C ARG A 160 -9.66 12.60 19.12
N PRO A 161 -9.77 12.87 20.43
CA PRO A 161 -10.73 12.17 21.28
C PRO A 161 -12.18 12.58 20.97
N HIS A 162 -13.11 11.76 21.44
CA HIS A 162 -14.52 12.14 21.59
C HIS A 162 -14.62 13.42 22.41
N GLY A 163 -15.21 14.48 21.85
CA GLY A 163 -15.50 15.72 22.58
C GLY A 163 -14.83 17.01 22.09
N ALA A 164 -14.03 17.00 21.01
CA ALA A 164 -13.50 18.25 20.42
C ALA A 164 -14.53 19.01 19.56
N HIS A 165 -15.80 18.96 19.96
CA HIS A 165 -16.80 19.97 19.63
C HIS A 165 -17.00 20.78 20.91
N VAL A 166 -16.16 21.80 21.08
CA VAL A 166 -16.55 23.06 21.70
C VAL A 166 -16.57 24.07 20.57
#